data_AF-A0A4R3L2I2-F1
#
_entry.id   AF-A0A4R3L2I2-F1
#
_cell.length_a   1.000
_cell.length_b   1.000
_cell.length_c   1.000
_cell.angle_alpha   90.00
_cell.angle_beta   90.00
_cell.angle_gamma   90.00
#
_symmetry.space_group_name_H-M   'P 1'
#
loop_
_entity.id
_entity.type
_entity.pdbx_description
1 polymer ?
#
loop_
_entity_poly.entity_id
_entity_poly.type
_entity_poly.pdbx_seq_one_letter_code
_entity_poly.pdbx_strand_id
1 'polypeptide(L)'
;MLKFNKEEVRKILLEELRFPKDRMERSITAISKLDSQLQPLLDQWLKDRKISHFTINGVSLDYVYKYFEADDFIDALITMEMFAKSDHLAKRFLKNPKLIANGW
;
A
#
# COMPACT_ATOMS: atom_id res chain seq x y z
N MET A 1 15.96 11.38 3.18
CA MET A 1 15.39 11.10 1.84
C MET A 1 15.73 9.65 1.53
N LEU A 2 14.80 8.72 1.71
CA LEU A 2 14.94 7.41 1.10
C LEU A 2 14.23 7.53 -0.26
N LYS A 3 15.02 7.70 -1.31
CA LYS A 3 14.52 7.51 -2.68
C LYS A 3 14.28 6.02 -2.81
N PHE A 4 13.07 5.61 -3.22
CA PHE A 4 12.75 4.24 -3.59
C PHE A 4 13.95 3.54 -4.24
N ASN A 5 14.57 2.62 -3.51
CA ASN A 5 15.68 1.81 -4.00
C ASN A 5 15.12 0.46 -4.42
N LYS A 6 14.90 0.30 -5.72
CA LYS A 6 14.28 -0.88 -6.31
C LYS A 6 14.91 -2.19 -5.83
N GLU A 7 16.24 -2.24 -5.75
CA GLU A 7 16.95 -3.48 -5.37
C GLU A 7 16.79 -3.79 -3.88
N GLU A 8 16.76 -2.78 -3.02
CA GLU A 8 16.50 -2.96 -1.59
C GLU A 8 15.08 -3.44 -1.34
N VAL A 9 14.09 -2.81 -1.99
CA VAL A 9 12.69 -3.24 -1.92
C VAL A 9 12.55 -4.66 -2.45
N ARG A 10 13.19 -4.98 -3.58
CA ARG A 10 13.17 -6.33 -4.15
C ARG A 10 13.68 -7.38 -3.16
N LYS A 11 14.80 -7.10 -2.51
CA LYS A 11 15.40 -8.01 -1.53
C LYS A 11 14.45 -8.26 -0.37
N ILE A 12 13.85 -7.21 0.18
CA ILE A 12 12.88 -7.32 1.29
C ILE A 12 11.68 -8.17 0.87
N LEU A 13 11.07 -7.88 -0.28
CA LEU A 13 9.88 -8.60 -0.74
C LEU A 13 10.17 -10.09 -1.00
N LEU A 14 11.33 -10.41 -1.59
CA LEU A 14 11.68 -11.79 -1.95
C LEU A 14 12.21 -12.59 -0.76
N GLU A 15 13.10 -12.02 0.04
CA GLU A 15 13.85 -12.74 1.07
C GLU A 15 13.17 -12.68 2.44
N GLU A 16 12.63 -11.52 2.83
CA GLU A 16 11.95 -11.35 4.12
C GLU A 16 10.48 -11.75 4.03
N LEU A 17 9.74 -11.16 3.09
CA LEU A 17 8.30 -11.42 2.95
C LEU A 17 7.98 -12.68 2.14
N ARG A 18 8.99 -13.32 1.54
CA ARG A 18 8.85 -14.55 0.74
C ARG A 18 7.81 -14.45 -0.37
N PHE A 19 7.66 -13.27 -0.96
CA PHE A 19 6.70 -13.09 -2.05
C PHE A 19 7.10 -13.96 -3.25
N PRO A 20 6.13 -14.65 -3.88
CA PRO A 20 6.33 -15.23 -5.20
C PRO A 20 6.87 -14.18 -6.17
N LYS A 21 7.75 -14.59 -7.08
CA LYS A 21 8.47 -13.68 -7.98
C LYS A 21 7.52 -12.78 -8.79
N ASP A 22 6.40 -13.33 -9.26
CA ASP A 22 5.37 -12.60 -10.00
C ASP A 22 4.66 -11.55 -9.13
N ARG A 23 4.37 -11.87 -7.86
CA ARG A 23 3.81 -10.91 -6.90
C ARG A 23 4.82 -9.80 -6.61
N MET A 24 6.07 -10.17 -6.32
CA MET A 24 7.17 -9.23 -6.08
C MET A 24 7.34 -8.22 -7.23
N GLU A 25 7.40 -8.66 -8.49
CA GLU A 25 7.55 -7.75 -9.65
C GLU A 25 6.35 -6.80 -9.80
N ARG A 26 5.12 -7.30 -9.57
CA ARG A 26 3.90 -6.48 -9.58
C ARG A 26 3.95 -5.43 -8.47
N SER A 27 4.30 -5.82 -7.25
CA SER A 27 4.45 -4.91 -6.10
C SER A 27 5.50 -3.84 -6.37
N ILE A 28 6.69 -4.20 -6.86
CA ILE A 28 7.75 -3.25 -7.22
C ILE A 28 7.25 -2.22 -8.24
N THR A 29 6.54 -2.70 -9.27
CA THR A 29 5.96 -1.83 -10.31
C THR A 29 4.94 -0.86 -9.72
N ALA A 30 4.06 -1.32 -8.82
CA ALA A 30 3.08 -0.46 -8.15
C ALA A 30 3.76 0.59 -7.26
N ILE A 31 4.71 0.17 -6.42
CA ILE A 31 5.45 1.05 -5.49
C ILE A 31 6.28 2.10 -6.24
N SER A 32 6.86 1.76 -7.40
CA SER A 32 7.59 2.74 -8.22
C SER A 32 6.73 3.87 -8.79
N LYS A 33 5.40 3.71 -8.78
CA LYS A 33 4.42 4.69 -9.29
C LYS A 33 3.55 5.27 -8.16
N LEU A 34 3.99 5.10 -6.91
CA LEU A 34 3.29 5.53 -5.72
C LEU A 34 3.25 7.06 -5.64
N ASP A 35 2.10 7.59 -5.25
CA ASP A 35 1.89 9.00 -4.98
C ASP A 35 2.89 9.50 -3.94
N SER A 36 3.40 10.70 -4.18
CA SER A 36 4.35 11.37 -3.29
C SER A 36 3.89 11.44 -1.82
N GLN A 37 2.58 11.49 -1.56
CA GLN A 37 2.02 11.53 -0.20
C GLN A 37 2.24 10.23 0.57
N LEU A 38 2.38 9.10 -0.13
CA LEU A 38 2.57 7.78 0.47
C LEU A 38 4.05 7.39 0.62
N GLN A 39 4.96 8.13 -0.03
CA GLN A 39 6.40 7.87 0.06
C GLN A 39 6.95 7.92 1.50
N PRO A 40 6.56 8.87 2.36
CA PRO A 40 7.04 8.89 3.76
C PRO A 40 6.64 7.63 4.54
N LEU A 41 5.47 7.07 4.24
CA LEU A 41 4.98 5.85 4.89
C LEU A 41 5.77 4.63 4.43
N LEU A 42 6.05 4.53 3.12
CA LEU A 42 6.93 3.50 2.56
C LEU A 42 8.35 3.61 3.14
N ASP A 43 8.94 4.81 3.16
CA ASP A 43 10.28 5.06 3.68
C ASP A 43 10.43 4.61 5.13
N GLN A 44 9.42 4.92 5.95
CA GLN A 44 9.40 4.49 7.34
C GLN A 44 9.36 2.96 7.44
N TRP A 45 8.45 2.31 6.73
CA TRP A 45 8.33 0.86 6.77
C TRP A 45 9.59 0.15 6.25
N LEU A 46 10.25 0.70 5.23
CA LEU A 46 11.53 0.18 4.74
C LEU A 46 12.66 0.33 5.78
N LYS A 47 12.62 1.38 6.59
CA LYS A 47 13.65 1.66 7.60
C LYS A 47 13.55 0.76 8.82
N ASP A 48 12.36 0.61 9.39
CA ASP A 48 12.21 -0.05 10.71
C ASP A 48 11.01 -1.01 10.80
N ARG A 49 10.36 -1.30 9.66
CA ARG A 49 9.15 -2.13 9.54
C ARG A 49 7.97 -1.61 10.37
N LYS A 50 8.05 -0.40 10.93
CA LYS A 50 6.93 0.20 11.64
C LYS A 50 5.99 0.88 10.66
N ILE A 51 4.73 0.85 11.03
CA ILE A 51 3.65 1.46 10.28
C ILE A 51 3.09 2.55 11.17
N SER A 52 3.21 3.80 10.73
CA SER A 52 2.53 4.91 11.39
C SER A 52 1.07 4.96 10.97
N HIS A 53 0.23 5.50 11.87
CA HIS A 53 -1.11 5.88 11.48
C HIS A 53 -1.05 6.88 10.30
N PHE A 54 -1.81 6.59 9.26
CA PHE A 54 -1.83 7.38 8.04
C PHE A 54 -3.23 7.39 7.46
N THR A 55 -3.62 8.53 6.87
CA THR A 55 -4.94 8.73 6.27
C THR A 55 -4.79 9.47 4.94
N ILE A 56 -5.56 9.04 3.93
CA ILE A 56 -5.65 9.72 2.64
C ILE A 56 -7.11 9.80 2.20
N ASN A 57 -7.56 10.99 1.80
CA ASN A 57 -8.96 11.26 1.43
C ASN A 57 -9.97 10.70 2.45
N GLY A 58 -9.63 10.80 3.74
CA GLY A 58 -10.46 10.32 4.86
C GLY A 58 -10.41 8.81 5.13
N VAL A 59 -9.74 8.00 4.29
CA VAL A 59 -9.52 6.57 4.52
C VAL A 59 -8.25 6.38 5.31
N SER A 60 -8.34 5.78 6.50
CA SER A 60 -7.16 5.43 7.29
C SER A 60 -6.60 4.06 6.87
N LEU A 61 -5.30 3.88 7.08
CA LEU A 61 -4.64 2.60 6.83
C LEU A 61 -5.24 1.46 7.67
N ASP A 62 -5.59 1.74 8.93
CA ASP A 62 -6.29 0.77 9.80
C ASP A 62 -7.64 0.34 9.22
N TYR A 63 -8.34 1.27 8.56
CA TYR A 63 -9.60 0.98 7.88
C TYR A 63 -9.39 0.09 6.65
N VAL A 64 -8.28 0.27 5.92
CA VAL A 64 -7.90 -0.63 4.82
C VAL A 64 -7.63 -2.04 5.32
N TYR A 65 -6.81 -2.21 6.35
CA TYR A 65 -6.57 -3.54 6.93
C TYR A 65 -7.85 -4.23 7.37
N LYS A 66 -8.76 -3.48 8.03
CA LYS A 66 -9.99 -4.03 8.57
C LYS A 66 -11.00 -4.48 7.49
N TYR A 67 -11.08 -3.75 6.38
CA TYR A 67 -12.21 -3.87 5.47
C TYR A 67 -11.84 -4.28 4.04
N PHE A 68 -10.61 -4.04 3.63
CA PHE A 68 -10.06 -4.55 2.38
C PHE A 68 -9.35 -5.91 2.58
N GLU A 69 -9.19 -6.33 3.85
CA GLU A 69 -8.48 -7.57 4.21
C GLU A 69 -7.08 -7.63 3.59
N ALA A 70 -6.37 -6.49 3.59
CA ALA A 70 -5.01 -6.45 3.10
C ALA A 70 -4.12 -7.37 3.95
N ASP A 71 -3.56 -8.40 3.33
CA ASP A 71 -2.75 -9.43 4.01
C ASP A 71 -1.43 -8.88 4.55
N ASP A 72 -0.93 -7.80 3.96
CA ASP A 72 0.29 -7.15 4.40
C ASP A 72 0.32 -5.65 4.04
N PHE A 73 1.40 -5.00 4.48
CA PHE A 73 1.63 -3.57 4.27
C PHE A 73 1.71 -3.17 2.80
N ILE A 74 2.24 -4.02 1.92
CA ILE A 74 2.39 -3.67 0.52
C ILE A 74 1.02 -3.62 -0.14
N ASP A 75 0.16 -4.59 0.14
CA ASP A 75 -1.21 -4.58 -0.37
C ASP A 75 -2.00 -3.40 0.19
N ALA A 76 -1.86 -3.11 1.49
CA ALA A 76 -2.50 -1.96 2.11
C ALA A 76 -2.03 -0.63 1.47
N LEU A 77 -0.73 -0.50 1.21
CA LEU A 77 -0.13 0.68 0.57
C LEU A 77 -0.62 0.86 -0.88
N ILE A 78 -0.72 -0.23 -1.64
CA ILE A 78 -1.25 -0.21 -3.02
C ILE A 78 -2.74 0.19 -3.03
N THR A 79 -3.52 -0.26 -2.05
CA THR A 79 -4.92 0.15 -1.92
C THR A 79 -5.04 1.63 -1.54
N MET A 80 -4.18 2.11 -0.63
CA MET A 80 -4.13 3.54 -0.29
C MET A 80 -3.76 4.41 -1.49
N GLU A 81 -2.90 3.93 -2.38
CA GLU A 81 -2.55 4.62 -3.63
C GLU A 81 -3.76 4.84 -4.55
N MET A 82 -4.70 3.90 -4.58
CA MET A 82 -5.93 4.08 -5.34
C MET A 82 -6.79 5.22 -4.79
N PHE A 83 -6.86 5.32 -3.47
CA PHE A 83 -7.59 6.40 -2.81
C PHE A 83 -6.89 7.74 -2.98
N ALA A 84 -5.56 7.78 -3.02
CA ALA A 84 -4.78 8.96 -3.38
C ALA A 84 -5.19 9.50 -4.77
N LYS A 85 -5.28 8.59 -5.75
CA LYS A 85 -5.62 8.89 -7.14
C LYS A 85 -7.09 9.20 -7.38
N SER A 86 -7.99 8.74 -6.50
CA SER A 86 -9.43 8.91 -6.68
C SER A 86 -10.17 9.09 -5.35
N ASP A 87 -10.47 10.34 -5.04
CA ASP A 87 -11.37 10.71 -3.93
C ASP A 87 -12.76 10.08 -4.07
N HIS A 88 -13.23 9.85 -5.30
CA HIS A 88 -14.50 9.14 -5.53
C HIS A 88 -14.44 7.69 -5.03
N LEU A 89 -13.35 6.97 -5.28
CA LEU A 89 -13.16 5.61 -4.76
C LEU A 89 -13.05 5.61 -3.24
N ALA A 90 -12.34 6.58 -2.66
CA ALA A 90 -12.24 6.75 -1.20
C ALA A 90 -13.62 6.94 -0.56
N LYS A 91 -14.44 7.85 -1.11
CA LYS A 91 -15.82 8.09 -0.66
C LYS A 91 -16.70 6.84 -0.79
N ARG A 92 -16.58 6.10 -1.89
CA ARG A 92 -17.31 4.83 -2.07
C ARG A 92 -16.89 3.79 -1.03
N PHE A 93 -15.59 3.68 -0.75
CA PHE A 93 -15.06 2.77 0.26
C PHE A 93 -15.58 3.10 1.66
N LEU A 94 -15.52 4.38 2.05
CA LEU A 94 -16.03 4.85 3.33
C LEU A 94 -17.54 4.64 3.48
N LYS A 95 -18.30 4.77 2.38
CA LYS A 95 -19.75 4.54 2.38
C LYS A 95 -20.10 3.05 2.49
N ASN A 96 -19.41 2.19 1.74
CA ASN A 96 -19.63 0.75 1.78
C ASN A 96 -18.35 0.00 1.36
N PRO A 97 -17.54 -0.45 2.34
CA PRO A 97 -16.25 -1.06 2.04
C PRO A 97 -16.35 -2.39 1.25
N LYS A 98 -17.43 -3.15 1.48
CA LYS A 98 -17.63 -4.47 0.86
C LYS A 98 -17.86 -4.42 -0.66
N LEU A 99 -18.20 -3.25 -1.21
CA LEU A 99 -18.40 -3.06 -2.65
C LEU A 99 -17.09 -3.00 -3.43
N ILE A 100 -15.96 -2.71 -2.78
CA ILE A 100 -14.64 -2.61 -3.43
C ILE A 100 -13.85 -3.92 -3.29
N ALA A 101 -14.05 -4.68 -2.21
CA ALA A 101 -13.37 -5.96 -1.98
C ALA A 101 -13.80 -7.07 -2.98
N ASN A 102 -15.02 -7.00 -3.54
CA ASN A 102 -15.57 -8.04 -4.45
C ASN A 102 -15.37 -7.75 -5.95
N GLY A 103 -14.49 -6.81 -6.31
CA GLY A 103 -14.38 -6.28 -7.68
C GLY A 103 -12.97 -6.37 -8.27
N TRP A 104 -12.20 -7.40 -7.92
CA TRP A 104 -10.85 -7.67 -8.42
C TRP A 104 -10.74 -9.06 -9.00
#